data_AF-R0LPB6-F1
#
_entry.id   AF-R0LPB6-F1
#
_cell.length_a   1.000
_cell.length_b   1.000
_cell.length_c   1.000
_cell.angle_alpha   90.00
_cell.angle_beta   90.00
_cell.angle_gamma   90.00
#
_symmetry.space_group_name_H-M   'P 1'
#
loop_
_entity.id
_entity.type
_entity.pdbx_description
1 polymer ?
#
loop_
_entity_poly.entity_id
_entity_poly.type
_entity_poly.pdbx_seq_one_letter_code
_entity_poly.pdbx_strand_id
1 'polypeptide(L)'
;VGFFYNNSRKELTTYWRTKDVLVVALGLTVSVIVLLTNLLVITAIIINRRFHYPIYYLLGNLAAADLFAGIAYMFLMFHTGPRTAELSLKTWFIRQSLLDTSLTASVVNLLAIAVERHQTVFTMQLHSKMSNQRVMILIFCIWVTALLLGLIPSYGWHCLCALEKCSSMAP
;
A
#
# COMPACT_ATOMS: atom_id res chain seq x y z
N VAL A 1 -21.74 -5.12 -4.26
CA VAL A 1 -21.47 -4.59 -2.89
C VAL A 1 -22.62 -3.76 -2.27
N GLY A 2 -23.66 -3.41 -3.04
CA GLY A 2 -24.75 -2.54 -2.56
C GLY A 2 -25.46 -2.98 -1.27
N PHE A 3 -25.73 -4.29 -1.12
CA PHE A 3 -26.34 -4.84 0.09
C PHE A 3 -25.57 -4.49 1.38
N PHE A 4 -24.24 -4.69 1.36
CA PHE A 4 -23.38 -4.43 2.51
C PHE A 4 -23.32 -2.95 2.89
N TYR A 5 -23.20 -2.08 1.88
CA TYR A 5 -23.22 -0.64 2.07
C TYR A 5 -24.57 -0.17 2.66
N ASN A 6 -25.69 -0.69 2.18
CA ASN A 6 -27.01 -0.37 2.72
C ASN A 6 -27.16 -0.83 4.18
N ASN A 7 -26.72 -2.06 4.49
CA ASN A 7 -26.73 -2.60 5.86
C ASN A 7 -25.90 -1.74 6.83
N SER A 8 -24.78 -1.19 6.36
CA SER A 8 -23.92 -0.29 7.13
C SER A 8 -24.31 1.20 7.03
N ARG A 9 -25.52 1.50 6.51
CA ARG A 9 -26.05 2.87 6.35
C ARG A 9 -25.14 3.81 5.56
N LYS A 10 -24.44 3.28 4.55
CA LYS A 10 -23.65 4.04 3.59
C LYS A 10 -24.39 4.18 2.28
N GLU A 11 -24.66 5.42 1.90
CA GLU A 11 -25.27 5.74 0.61
C GLU A 11 -24.30 5.50 -0.54
N LEU A 12 -24.69 4.59 -1.45
CA LEU A 12 -24.11 4.44 -2.77
C LEU A 12 -24.95 5.22 -3.77
N THR A 13 -24.41 6.30 -4.32
CA THR A 13 -25.08 7.07 -5.37
C THR A 13 -24.76 6.48 -6.73
N THR A 14 -25.76 6.38 -7.61
CA THR A 14 -25.60 5.91 -9.00
C THR A 14 -25.19 7.02 -9.96
N TYR A 15 -25.21 8.28 -9.51
CA TYR A 15 -24.80 9.46 -10.27
C TYR A 15 -23.57 10.12 -9.65
N TRP A 16 -22.86 10.90 -10.46
CA TRP A 16 -21.69 11.68 -10.02
C TRP A 16 -22.13 12.89 -9.22
N ARG A 17 -21.69 12.98 -7.96
CA ARG A 17 -21.79 14.22 -7.18
C ARG A 17 -20.52 15.05 -7.41
N THR A 18 -20.64 16.38 -7.28
CA THR A 18 -19.50 17.30 -7.40
C THR A 18 -18.34 16.91 -6.46
N LYS A 19 -18.67 16.46 -5.23
CA LYS A 19 -17.67 15.95 -4.28
C LYS A 19 -16.95 14.70 -4.76
N ASP A 20 -17.66 13.77 -5.42
CA ASP A 20 -17.07 12.51 -5.90
C ASP A 20 -16.11 12.80 -7.06
N VAL A 21 -16.49 13.70 -7.97
CA VAL A 21 -15.62 14.17 -9.07
C VAL A 21 -14.38 14.85 -8.53
N LEU A 22 -14.53 15.76 -7.56
CA LEU A 22 -13.41 16.49 -6.97
C LEU A 22 -12.44 15.56 -6.24
N VAL A 23 -12.94 14.60 -5.46
CA VAL A 23 -12.10 13.60 -4.77
C VAL A 23 -11.37 12.71 -5.77
N VAL A 24 -12.04 12.23 -6.82
CA VAL A 24 -11.39 11.39 -7.84
C VAL A 24 -10.33 12.18 -8.60
N ALA A 25 -10.62 13.42 -9.01
CA ALA A 25 -9.66 14.27 -9.72
C ALA A 25 -8.41 14.54 -8.87
N LEU A 26 -8.59 14.97 -7.61
CA LEU A 26 -7.47 15.22 -6.69
C LEU A 26 -6.72 13.93 -6.33
N GLY A 27 -7.45 12.82 -6.12
CA GLY A 27 -6.84 11.53 -5.81
C GLY A 27 -5.98 11.01 -6.95
N LEU A 28 -6.43 11.15 -8.20
CA LEU A 28 -5.67 10.76 -9.38
C LEU A 28 -4.43 11.65 -9.58
N THR A 29 -4.55 12.97 -9.41
CA THR A 29 -3.38 13.87 -9.54
C THR A 29 -2.31 13.55 -8.50
N VAL A 30 -2.70 13.34 -7.24
CA VAL A 30 -1.78 12.92 -6.17
C VAL A 30 -1.15 11.56 -6.49
N SER A 31 -1.94 10.59 -6.95
CA SER A 31 -1.43 9.25 -7.30
C SER A 31 -0.38 9.32 -8.42
N VAL A 32 -0.61 10.14 -9.46
CA VAL A 32 0.37 10.34 -10.54
C VAL A 32 1.65 10.98 -10.01
N ILE A 33 1.55 12.00 -9.15
CA ILE A 33 2.72 12.64 -8.54
C ILE A 33 3.53 11.60 -7.74
N VAL A 34 2.87 10.82 -6.88
CA VAL A 34 3.51 9.76 -6.08
C VAL A 34 4.23 8.74 -6.96
N LEU A 35 3.61 8.32 -8.07
CA LEU A 35 4.24 7.40 -9.02
C LEU A 35 5.50 8.01 -9.63
N LEU A 36 5.42 9.24 -10.13
CA LEU A 36 6.54 9.92 -10.78
C LEU A 36 7.70 10.18 -9.80
N THR A 37 7.40 10.66 -8.59
CA THR A 37 8.43 10.97 -7.59
C THR A 37 9.15 9.71 -7.14
N ASN A 38 8.43 8.62 -6.90
CA ASN A 38 9.06 7.36 -6.46
C ASN A 38 9.81 6.65 -7.59
N LEU A 39 9.32 6.70 -8.84
CA LEU A 39 10.08 6.24 -10.00
C LEU A 39 11.40 7.01 -10.16
N LEU A 40 11.38 8.32 -9.95
CA LEU A 40 12.58 9.15 -10.02
C LEU A 40 13.58 8.77 -8.93
N VAL A 41 13.13 8.51 -7.70
CA VAL A 41 13.99 8.04 -6.60
C VAL A 41 14.63 6.69 -6.94
N ILE A 42 13.84 5.70 -7.39
CA ILE A 42 14.34 4.38 -7.78
C ILE A 42 15.38 4.51 -8.91
N THR A 43 15.08 5.31 -9.93
CA THR A 43 15.97 5.56 -11.08
C THR A 43 17.28 6.20 -10.63
N ALA A 44 17.21 7.18 -9.72
CA ALA A 44 18.40 7.84 -9.18
C ALA A 44 19.30 6.89 -8.38
N ILE A 45 18.72 5.92 -7.67
CA ILE A 45 19.47 4.87 -6.94
C ILE A 45 20.18 3.93 -7.92
N ILE A 46 19.49 3.50 -8.99
CA ILE A 46 20.04 2.57 -9.99
C ILE A 46 21.21 3.20 -10.77
N ILE A 47 21.09 4.48 -11.15
CA ILE A 47 22.11 5.16 -11.98
C ILE A 47 23.38 5.44 -11.16
N ASN A 48 23.24 5.84 -9.89
CA ASN A 48 24.37 6.29 -9.09
C ASN A 48 25.07 5.14 -8.36
N ARG A 49 26.24 4.71 -8.89
CA ARG A 49 27.05 3.67 -8.24
C ARG A 49 27.48 4.00 -6.80
N ARG A 50 27.50 5.28 -6.41
CA ARG A 50 27.79 5.72 -5.03
C ARG A 50 26.70 5.34 -4.02
N PHE A 51 25.52 4.90 -4.49
CA PHE A 51 24.42 4.44 -3.66
C PHE A 51 24.33 2.91 -3.54
N HIS A 52 25.34 2.13 -3.94
CA HIS A 52 25.34 0.67 -3.75
C HIS A 52 25.73 0.24 -2.33
N TYR A 53 25.05 0.82 -1.34
CA TYR A 53 25.16 0.43 0.05
C TYR A 53 23.82 -0.14 0.55
N PRO A 54 23.83 -1.08 1.53
CA PRO A 54 22.63 -1.72 2.10
C PRO A 54 21.46 -0.78 2.41
N ILE A 55 21.79 0.39 2.96
CA ILE A 55 20.88 1.48 3.30
C ILE A 55 20.03 1.98 2.13
N TYR A 56 20.62 2.11 0.94
CA TYR A 56 19.94 2.63 -0.24
C TYR A 56 19.07 1.58 -0.90
N TYR A 57 19.37 0.29 -0.74
CA TYR A 57 18.47 -0.78 -1.17
C TYR A 57 17.18 -0.79 -0.34
N LEU A 58 17.26 -0.53 0.97
CA LEU A 58 16.07 -0.37 1.82
C LEU A 58 15.28 0.89 1.46
N LEU A 59 15.95 2.01 1.18
CA LEU A 59 15.29 3.23 0.68
C LEU A 59 14.63 3.00 -0.68
N GLY A 60 15.29 2.27 -1.58
CA GLY A 60 14.71 1.87 -2.87
C GLY A 60 13.50 0.96 -2.70
N ASN A 61 13.51 0.04 -1.73
CA ASN A 61 12.36 -0.81 -1.42
C ASN A 61 11.20 -0.02 -0.82
N LEU A 62 11.48 1.00 0.00
CA LEU A 62 10.46 1.93 0.49
C LEU A 62 9.82 2.70 -0.68
N ALA A 63 10.63 3.24 -1.60
CA ALA A 63 10.13 3.90 -2.81
C ALA A 63 9.30 2.93 -3.69
N ALA A 64 9.68 1.65 -3.76
CA ALA A 64 8.90 0.62 -4.46
C ALA A 64 7.57 0.31 -3.77
N ALA A 65 7.52 0.31 -2.43
CA ALA A 65 6.28 0.18 -1.66
C ALA A 65 5.36 1.38 -1.89
N ASP A 66 5.90 2.60 -1.92
CA ASP A 66 5.13 3.81 -2.21
C ASP A 66 4.66 3.88 -3.67
N LEU A 67 5.45 3.34 -4.62
CA LEU A 67 5.01 3.14 -6.01
C LEU A 67 3.79 2.20 -6.06
N PHE A 68 3.87 1.07 -5.35
CA PHE A 68 2.77 0.12 -5.25
C PHE A 68 1.54 0.75 -4.59
N ALA A 69 1.72 1.58 -3.55
CA ALA A 69 0.66 2.37 -2.96
C ALA A 69 0.02 3.32 -3.98
N GLY A 70 0.81 4.03 -4.78
CA GLY A 70 0.31 4.89 -5.86
C GLY A 70 -0.56 4.14 -6.87
N ILE A 71 -0.16 2.92 -7.26
CA ILE A 71 -0.97 2.05 -8.13
C ILE A 71 -2.27 1.64 -7.44
N ALA A 72 -2.21 1.22 -6.17
CA ALA A 72 -3.37 0.84 -5.37
C ALA A 72 -4.38 1.99 -5.22
N TYR A 73 -3.89 3.20 -4.92
CA TYR A 73 -4.72 4.40 -4.83
C TYR A 73 -5.29 4.82 -6.19
N MET A 74 -4.53 4.70 -7.27
CA MET A 74 -5.04 4.95 -8.61
C MET A 74 -6.20 3.98 -8.95
N PHE A 75 -6.03 2.68 -8.64
CA PHE A 75 -7.08 1.69 -8.80
C PHE A 75 -8.31 2.00 -7.93
N LEU A 76 -8.11 2.44 -6.68
CA LEU A 76 -9.17 2.90 -5.79
C LEU A 76 -9.96 4.07 -6.41
N MET A 77 -9.27 5.10 -6.92
CA MET A 77 -9.90 6.29 -7.50
C MET A 77 -10.69 5.96 -8.76
N PHE A 78 -10.20 5.06 -9.61
CA PHE A 78 -10.95 4.58 -10.78
C PHE A 78 -12.25 3.88 -10.40
N HIS A 79 -12.32 3.27 -9.22
CA HIS A 79 -13.47 2.54 -8.68
C HIS A 79 -14.21 3.30 -7.57
N THR A 80 -14.06 4.63 -7.50
CA THR A 80 -14.73 5.50 -6.52
C THR A 80 -15.95 6.19 -7.13
N GLY A 81 -16.90 6.62 -6.29
CA GLY A 81 -18.13 7.28 -6.71
C GLY A 81 -19.17 6.29 -7.23
N PRO A 82 -19.91 6.59 -8.30
CA PRO A 82 -20.99 5.72 -8.79
C PRO A 82 -20.50 4.36 -9.27
N ARG A 83 -19.26 4.30 -9.76
CA ARG A 83 -18.60 3.03 -10.11
C ARG A 83 -18.48 2.07 -8.93
N THR A 84 -18.49 2.57 -7.69
CA THR A 84 -18.46 1.71 -6.49
C THR A 84 -19.64 0.74 -6.46
N ALA A 85 -20.81 1.18 -6.93
CA ALA A 85 -22.03 0.36 -6.93
C ALA A 85 -21.93 -0.83 -7.90
N GLU A 86 -21.14 -0.68 -8.97
CA GLU A 86 -20.95 -1.69 -10.01
C GLU A 86 -19.92 -2.77 -9.62
N LEU A 87 -19.21 -2.61 -8.49
CA LEU A 87 -18.19 -3.60 -8.09
C LEU A 87 -18.82 -4.93 -7.64
N SER A 88 -18.22 -6.00 -8.16
CA SER A 88 -18.34 -7.33 -7.57
C SER A 88 -17.67 -7.38 -6.19
N LEU A 89 -18.09 -8.32 -5.34
CA LEU A 89 -17.45 -8.54 -4.03
C LEU A 89 -15.95 -8.82 -4.17
N LYS A 90 -15.57 -9.66 -5.15
CA LYS A 90 -14.16 -10.00 -5.42
C LYS A 90 -13.33 -8.76 -5.76
N THR A 91 -13.83 -7.90 -6.64
CA THR A 91 -13.14 -6.66 -7.03
C THR A 91 -13.00 -5.70 -5.85
N TRP A 92 -14.01 -5.65 -4.97
CA TRP A 92 -13.94 -4.84 -3.76
C TRP A 92 -12.87 -5.33 -2.79
N PHE A 93 -12.78 -6.65 -2.57
CA PHE A 93 -11.71 -7.25 -1.76
C PHE A 93 -10.32 -7.02 -2.38
N ILE A 94 -10.17 -7.15 -3.70
CA ILE A 94 -8.91 -6.86 -4.39
C ILE A 94 -8.51 -5.39 -4.16
N ARG A 95 -9.46 -4.46 -4.34
CA ARG A 95 -9.23 -3.02 -4.12
C ARG A 95 -8.74 -2.75 -2.70
N GLN A 96 -9.38 -3.35 -1.69
CA GLN A 96 -9.00 -3.17 -0.29
C GLN A 96 -7.66 -3.86 0.03
N SER A 97 -7.45 -5.07 -0.47
CA SER A 97 -6.24 -5.85 -0.29
C SER A 97 -4.99 -5.15 -0.83
N LEU A 98 -5.09 -4.46 -1.97
CA LEU A 98 -3.99 -3.66 -2.51
C LEU A 98 -3.60 -2.51 -1.56
N LEU A 99 -4.57 -1.85 -0.93
CA LEU A 99 -4.31 -0.77 0.04
C LEU A 99 -3.72 -1.31 1.34
N ASP A 100 -4.24 -2.42 1.84
CA ASP A 100 -3.74 -3.04 3.08
C ASP A 100 -2.33 -3.60 2.88
N THR A 101 -2.06 -4.21 1.71
CA THR A 101 -0.72 -4.68 1.33
C THR A 101 0.27 -3.52 1.21
N SER A 102 -0.12 -2.40 0.59
CA SER A 102 0.79 -1.26 0.44
C SER A 102 1.14 -0.62 1.77
N LEU A 103 0.15 -0.43 2.64
CA LEU A 103 0.34 0.10 3.99
C LEU A 103 1.28 -0.79 4.81
N THR A 104 1.02 -2.10 4.83
CA THR A 104 1.85 -3.06 5.57
C THR A 104 3.27 -3.12 5.02
N ALA A 105 3.45 -3.09 3.69
CA ALA A 105 4.77 -3.03 3.07
C ALA A 105 5.57 -1.80 3.53
N SER A 106 4.96 -0.61 3.57
CA SER A 106 5.63 0.62 4.01
C SER A 106 5.93 0.59 5.52
N VAL A 107 5.01 0.12 6.36
CA VAL A 107 5.23 0.01 7.82
C VAL A 107 6.36 -0.96 8.15
N VAL A 108 6.37 -2.16 7.56
CA VAL A 108 7.42 -3.15 7.82
C VAL A 108 8.77 -2.68 7.25
N ASN A 109 8.78 -1.98 6.10
CA ASN A 109 9.98 -1.32 5.59
C ASN A 109 10.55 -0.28 6.58
N LEU A 110 9.69 0.62 7.09
CA LEU A 110 10.11 1.63 8.06
C LEU A 110 10.66 1.00 9.34
N LEU A 111 10.02 -0.07 9.82
CA LEU A 111 10.52 -0.83 10.96
C LEU A 111 11.89 -1.46 10.68
N ALA A 112 12.09 -2.04 9.49
CA ALA A 112 13.39 -2.60 9.10
C ALA A 112 14.48 -1.53 9.04
N ILE A 113 14.17 -0.35 8.47
CA ILE A 113 15.08 0.81 8.44
C ILE A 113 15.40 1.28 9.87
N ALA A 114 14.40 1.35 10.75
CA ALA A 114 14.59 1.76 12.14
C ALA A 114 15.49 0.79 12.92
N VAL A 115 15.29 -0.52 12.75
CA VAL A 115 16.12 -1.55 13.37
C VAL A 115 17.57 -1.49 12.85
N GLU A 116 17.75 -1.31 11.54
CA GLU A 116 19.08 -1.17 10.95
C GLU A 116 19.80 0.08 11.50
N ARG A 117 19.12 1.23 11.53
CA ARG A 117 19.68 2.46 12.11
C ARG A 117 20.06 2.30 13.57
N HIS A 118 19.21 1.66 14.36
CA HIS A 118 19.48 1.39 15.76
C HIS A 118 20.76 0.55 15.90
N GLN A 119 20.91 -0.54 15.14
CA GLN A 119 22.11 -1.39 15.19
C GLN A 119 23.39 -0.63 14.77
N THR A 120 23.31 0.17 13.71
CA THR A 120 24.44 0.95 13.20
C THR A 120 24.94 1.98 14.22
N VAL A 121 24.03 2.63 14.96
CA VAL A 121 24.38 3.56 16.05
C VAL A 121 25.06 2.83 17.21
N PHE A 122 24.50 1.71 17.67
CA PHE A 122 25.07 0.95 18.79
C PHE A 122 26.43 0.33 18.49
N THR A 123 26.68 -0.04 17.24
CA THR A 123 27.96 -0.64 16.83
C THR A 123 29.04 0.41 16.52
N MET A 124 28.72 1.71 16.63
CA MET A 124 29.59 2.84 16.23
C MET A 124 30.22 2.67 14.83
N GLN A 125 29.57 1.93 13.95
CA GLN A 125 30.01 1.76 12.57
C GLN A 125 29.31 2.82 11.73
N LEU A 126 30.07 3.63 10.99
CA LEU A 126 29.51 4.59 10.02
C LEU A 126 28.68 3.89 8.92
N HIS A 127 28.92 2.60 8.73
CA HIS A 127 28.28 1.80 7.72
C HIS A 127 27.98 0.40 8.23
N SER A 128 26.72 -0.02 8.12
CA SER A 128 26.30 -1.36 8.49
C SER A 128 27.06 -2.42 7.69
N LYS A 129 27.70 -3.39 8.37
CA LYS A 129 28.29 -4.59 7.74
C LYS A 129 27.22 -5.60 7.24
N MET A 130 25.99 -5.17 7.01
CA MET A 130 24.98 -6.03 6.41
C MET A 130 25.37 -6.38 4.98
N SER A 131 25.47 -7.67 4.69
CA SER A 131 25.69 -8.12 3.31
C SER A 131 24.46 -7.86 2.45
N ASN A 132 24.67 -7.62 1.16
CA ASN A 132 23.59 -7.44 0.19
C ASN A 132 22.62 -8.64 0.18
N GLN A 133 23.11 -9.86 0.46
CA GLN A 133 22.27 -11.06 0.60
C GLN A 133 21.25 -10.93 1.74
N ARG A 134 21.66 -10.44 2.92
CA ARG A 134 20.75 -10.24 4.05
C ARG A 134 19.69 -9.19 3.74
N VAL A 135 20.06 -8.12 3.04
CA VAL A 135 19.12 -7.08 2.61
C VAL A 135 18.09 -7.64 1.63
N MET A 136 18.50 -8.45 0.67
CA MET A 136 17.56 -9.09 -0.27
C MET A 136 16.60 -10.04 0.44
N ILE A 137 17.08 -10.82 1.42
CA ILE A 137 16.21 -11.68 2.24
C ILE A 137 15.21 -10.84 3.04
N LEU A 138 15.65 -9.73 3.65
CA LEU A 138 14.76 -8.81 4.37
C LEU A 138 13.68 -8.24 3.45
N ILE A 139 14.05 -7.75 2.26
CA ILE A 139 13.11 -7.23 1.26
C ILE A 139 12.07 -8.31 0.92
N PHE A 140 12.52 -9.53 0.65
CA PHE A 140 11.62 -10.65 0.38
C PHE A 140 10.64 -10.91 1.54
N CYS A 141 11.15 -10.97 2.78
CA CYS A 141 10.32 -11.14 3.97
C CYS A 141 9.29 -10.00 4.15
N ILE A 142 9.67 -8.75 3.84
CA ILE A 142 8.77 -7.59 3.91
C ILE A 142 7.59 -7.78 2.96
N TRP A 143 7.85 -8.11 1.70
CA TRP A 143 6.79 -8.31 0.70
C TRP A 143 5.91 -9.52 1.01
N VAL A 144 6.49 -10.63 1.46
CA VAL A 144 5.72 -11.81 1.88
C VAL A 144 4.79 -11.47 3.04
N THR A 145 5.31 -10.77 4.07
CA THR A 145 4.52 -10.37 5.23
C THR A 145 3.39 -9.42 4.84
N ALA A 146 3.68 -8.44 3.97
CA ALA A 146 2.70 -7.49 3.48
C ALA A 146 1.57 -8.17 2.69
N LEU A 147 1.93 -9.08 1.78
CA LEU A 147 0.96 -9.85 1.00
C LEU A 147 0.08 -10.75 1.88
N LEU A 148 0.68 -11.44 2.85
CA LEU A 148 -0.08 -12.28 3.77
C LEU A 148 -1.09 -11.43 4.54
N LEU A 149 -0.64 -10.34 5.17
CA LEU A 149 -1.50 -9.46 5.94
C LEU A 149 -2.60 -8.80 5.09
N GLY A 150 -2.28 -8.35 3.88
CA GLY A 150 -3.25 -7.75 2.97
C GLY A 150 -4.26 -8.74 2.38
N LEU A 151 -3.94 -10.03 2.32
CA LEU A 151 -4.83 -11.08 1.80
C LEU A 151 -5.70 -11.74 2.87
N ILE A 152 -5.33 -11.65 4.15
CA ILE A 152 -6.08 -12.24 5.28
C ILE A 152 -7.59 -11.99 5.20
N PRO A 153 -8.07 -10.74 4.96
CA PRO A 153 -9.52 -10.48 4.88
C PRO A 153 -10.20 -11.19 3.70
N SER A 154 -9.47 -11.43 2.61
CA SER A 154 -10.00 -12.08 1.41
C SER A 154 -10.15 -13.60 1.56
N TYR A 155 -9.41 -14.22 2.49
CA TYR A 155 -9.36 -15.69 2.69
C TYR A 155 -10.07 -16.20 3.95
N GLY A 156 -10.92 -15.38 4.57
CA GLY A 156 -11.86 -15.85 5.59
C GLY A 156 -12.06 -14.91 6.77
N TRP A 157 -11.17 -13.94 6.99
CA TRP A 157 -11.35 -12.94 8.05
C TRP A 157 -12.20 -11.75 7.56
N HIS A 158 -13.43 -12.02 7.17
CA HIS A 158 -14.39 -11.03 6.71
C HIS A 158 -15.76 -11.19 7.39
N CYS A 159 -16.55 -10.12 7.44
CA CYS A 159 -17.85 -10.12 8.11
C CYS A 159 -19.01 -10.66 7.24
N LEU A 160 -18.74 -11.23 6.05
CA LEU A 160 -19.79 -11.75 5.14
C LEU A 160 -20.74 -12.76 5.82
N CYS A 161 -20.24 -13.55 6.77
CA CYS A 161 -21.03 -14.54 7.53
C CYS A 161 -21.55 -14.01 8.88
N ALA A 162 -21.21 -12.77 9.26
CA ALA A 162 -21.55 -12.16 10.56
C ALA A 162 -21.83 -10.66 10.38
N LEU A 163 -22.93 -10.35 9.69
CA LEU A 163 -23.32 -8.99 9.28
C LEU A 163 -23.44 -7.98 10.44
N GLU A 164 -23.86 -8.43 11.63
CA GLU A 164 -23.94 -7.60 12.84
C GLU A 164 -22.59 -7.07 13.31
N LYS A 165 -21.49 -7.73 12.91
CA LYS A 165 -20.11 -7.35 13.25
C LYS A 165 -19.41 -6.59 12.13
N CYS A 166 -20.11 -6.26 11.03
CA CYS A 166 -19.50 -5.51 9.93
C CYS A 166 -19.17 -4.07 10.36
N SER A 167 -18.01 -3.59 9.89
CA SER A 167 -17.60 -2.21 10.16
C SER A 167 -18.36 -1.25 9.24
N SER A 168 -18.62 -0.03 9.73
CA SER A 168 -19.17 1.02 8.86
C SER A 168 -18.13 1.49 7.83
N MET A 169 -16.83 1.41 8.13
CA MET A 169 -15.76 1.90 7.23
C MET A 169 -15.54 0.99 6.02
N ALA A 170 -15.47 -0.32 6.25
CA ALA A 170 -15.29 -1.36 5.25
C ALA A 170 -16.43 -2.39 5.41
N PRO A 171 -17.63 -2.07 4.89
CA PRO A 171 -18.83 -2.90 5.06
C PRO A 171 -18.89 -4.09 4.12
#